data_AF-A0AAD0T683-F1
#
_entry.id   AF-A0AAD0T683-F1
#
_cell.length_a   1.000
_cell.length_b   1.000
_cell.length_c   1.000
_cell.angle_alpha   90.00
_cell.angle_beta   90.00
_cell.angle_gamma   90.00
#
_symmetry.space_group_name_H-M   'P 1'
#
loop_
_entity.id
_entity.type
_entity.pdbx_description
1 polymer ?
#
loop_
_entity_poly.entity_id
_entity_poly.type
_entity_poly.pdbx_seq_one_letter_code
_entity_poly.pdbx_strand_id
1 'polypeptide(L)'
;MKYILLACLLISFNATAYTKASLNCIKKLTYDLNVDSRAFKVNMDEVDIDLEDKPLEESIALIRATLELYGCNSRNAINFSKTPSGRAKSRCLELVPGQDYSMSCYIESNIGFFFITKDLQTDAFIIYSRWD
;
A
#
# COMPACT_ATOMS: atom_id res chain seq x y z
N MET A 1 -6.22 -44.91 5.97
CA MET A 1 -6.88 -44.07 4.94
C MET A 1 -7.73 -42.93 5.52
N LYS A 2 -8.49 -43.11 6.63
CA LYS A 2 -9.31 -42.05 7.26
C LYS A 2 -8.54 -40.77 7.64
N TYR A 3 -7.28 -40.89 8.08
CA TYR A 3 -6.46 -39.75 8.51
C TYR A 3 -5.81 -38.97 7.35
N ILE A 4 -5.72 -39.56 6.15
CA ILE A 4 -5.11 -38.90 4.97
C ILE A 4 -6.08 -37.86 4.38
N LEU A 5 -7.38 -38.16 4.37
CA LEU A 5 -8.42 -37.21 3.96
C LEU A 5 -8.53 -36.01 4.90
N LEU A 6 -8.31 -36.20 6.20
CA LEU A 6 -8.30 -35.12 7.19
C LEU A 6 -7.08 -34.19 7.02
N ALA A 7 -5.92 -34.76 6.66
CA ALA A 7 -4.70 -33.99 6.39
C ALA A 7 -4.81 -33.15 5.10
N CYS A 8 -5.43 -33.67 4.03
CA CYS A 8 -5.67 -32.90 2.80
C CYS A 8 -6.67 -31.75 2.99
N LEU A 9 -7.64 -31.89 3.90
CA LEU A 9 -8.60 -30.82 4.23
C LEU A 9 -7.94 -29.66 5.01
N LEU A 10 -6.89 -29.93 5.79
CA LEU A 10 -6.18 -28.90 6.57
C LEU A 10 -5.18 -28.09 5.71
N ILE A 11 -4.66 -28.68 4.63
CA ILE A 11 -3.71 -28.01 3.72
C ILE A 11 -4.41 -27.00 2.79
N SER A 12 -5.71 -27.15 2.56
CA SER A 12 -6.50 -26.29 1.67
C SER A 12 -6.97 -24.95 2.29
N PHE A 13 -6.67 -24.69 3.57
CA PHE A 13 -7.05 -23.45 4.26
C PHE A 13 -6.02 -22.32 4.23
N ASN A 14 -4.94 -22.43 3.44
CA ASN A 14 -4.09 -21.28 3.13
C ASN A 14 -4.70 -20.37 2.04
N ALA A 15 -6.02 -20.21 2.05
CA ALA A 15 -6.64 -19.10 1.35
C ALA A 15 -6.20 -17.83 2.06
N THR A 16 -5.60 -16.92 1.31
CA THR A 16 -5.01 -15.65 1.72
C THR A 16 -6.05 -14.71 2.31
N ALA A 17 -6.51 -15.00 3.53
CA ALA A 17 -7.46 -14.15 4.23
C ALA A 17 -6.72 -12.92 4.76
N TYR A 18 -7.27 -11.73 4.48
CA TYR A 18 -6.82 -10.51 5.12
C TYR A 18 -6.86 -10.68 6.65
N THR A 19 -5.82 -10.22 7.35
CA THR A 19 -5.92 -10.10 8.80
C THR A 19 -7.03 -9.12 9.15
N LYS A 20 -7.64 -9.26 10.34
CA LYS A 20 -8.65 -8.30 10.82
C LYS A 20 -8.14 -6.85 10.75
N ALA A 21 -6.85 -6.63 11.04
CA ALA A 21 -6.21 -5.32 10.96
C ALA A 21 -6.14 -4.82 9.51
N SER A 22 -5.70 -5.67 8.58
CA SER A 22 -5.62 -5.35 7.15
C SER A 22 -7.01 -5.06 6.57
N LEU A 23 -8.02 -5.89 6.87
CA LEU A 23 -9.40 -5.68 6.41
C LEU A 23 -9.99 -4.38 6.96
N ASN A 24 -9.79 -4.08 8.24
CA ASN A 24 -10.23 -2.81 8.81
C ASN A 24 -9.57 -1.61 8.12
N CYS A 25 -8.31 -1.75 7.71
CA CYS A 25 -7.65 -0.69 6.96
C CYS A 25 -8.23 -0.54 5.56
N ILE A 26 -8.43 -1.66 4.83
CA ILE A 26 -9.07 -1.65 3.51
C ILE A 26 -10.42 -0.93 3.60
N LYS A 27 -11.27 -1.27 4.59
CA LYS A 27 -12.56 -0.61 4.82
C LYS A 27 -12.42 0.91 4.98
N LYS A 28 -11.45 1.39 5.75
CA LYS A 28 -11.20 2.83 5.92
C LYS A 28 -10.77 3.51 4.62
N LEU A 29 -9.97 2.82 3.80
CA LEU A 29 -9.49 3.33 2.52
C LEU A 29 -10.56 3.29 1.41
N THR A 30 -11.62 2.51 1.58
CA THR A 30 -12.62 2.20 0.52
C THR A 30 -14.06 2.59 0.88
N TYR A 31 -14.26 3.48 1.86
CA TYR A 31 -15.60 3.82 2.37
C TYR A 31 -16.42 2.58 2.75
N ASP A 32 -15.84 1.70 3.55
CA ASP A 32 -16.39 0.40 3.92
C ASP A 32 -16.68 -0.52 2.72
N LEU A 33 -15.69 -0.63 1.81
CA LEU A 33 -15.74 -1.48 0.60
C LEU A 33 -16.71 -1.02 -0.49
N ASN A 34 -17.18 0.24 -0.44
CA ASN A 34 -18.05 0.81 -1.47
C ASN A 34 -17.30 1.25 -2.74
N VAL A 35 -15.97 1.38 -2.69
CA VAL A 35 -15.12 1.69 -3.85
C VAL A 35 -13.90 0.78 -3.90
N ASP A 36 -13.42 0.47 -5.10
CA ASP A 36 -12.19 -0.33 -5.28
C ASP A 36 -10.92 0.51 -5.13
N SER A 37 -11.01 1.81 -5.42
CA SER A 37 -9.89 2.74 -5.39
C SER A 37 -10.27 4.09 -4.81
N ARG A 38 -9.28 4.78 -4.24
CA ARG A 38 -9.45 6.11 -3.64
C ARG A 38 -8.17 6.92 -3.73
N ALA A 39 -8.31 8.21 -4.04
CA ALA A 39 -7.23 9.18 -3.99
C ALA A 39 -7.19 9.90 -2.64
N PHE A 40 -5.98 10.19 -2.19
CA PHE A 40 -5.65 10.94 -0.99
C PHE A 40 -4.67 12.03 -1.37
N LYS A 41 -4.83 13.18 -0.73
CA LYS A 41 -3.90 14.30 -0.79
C LYS A 41 -3.29 14.48 0.59
N VAL A 42 -1.97 14.58 0.66
CA VAL A 42 -1.21 14.74 1.91
C VAL A 42 -0.24 15.89 1.75
N ASN A 43 -0.26 16.83 2.69
CA ASN A 43 0.73 17.88 2.78
C ASN A 43 2.02 17.31 3.40
N MET A 44 3.11 17.34 2.66
CA MET A 44 4.43 16.85 3.03
C MET A 44 5.04 17.69 4.17
N ASP A 45 4.66 18.95 4.34
CA ASP A 45 5.12 19.77 5.47
C ASP A 45 4.57 19.27 6.81
N GLU A 46 3.42 18.57 6.79
CA GLU A 46 2.82 17.98 7.98
C GLU A 46 3.43 16.62 8.32
N VAL A 47 4.18 16.04 7.38
CA VAL A 47 4.74 14.69 7.47
C VAL A 47 6.24 14.78 7.32
N ASP A 48 6.93 15.00 8.46
CA ASP A 48 8.39 15.08 8.56
C ASP A 48 9.08 13.82 8.01
N ILE A 49 9.41 13.85 6.71
CA ILE A 49 10.06 12.78 5.96
C ILE A 49 11.33 13.35 5.34
N ASP A 50 12.45 13.18 6.03
CA ASP A 50 13.77 13.49 5.49
C ASP A 50 14.36 12.25 4.79
N LEU A 51 13.96 12.06 3.53
CA LEU A 51 14.42 10.95 2.66
C LEU A 51 14.77 11.45 1.26
N GLU A 52 15.58 12.49 1.19
CA GLU A 52 16.15 12.98 -0.08
C GLU A 52 16.86 11.84 -0.84
N ASP A 53 16.73 11.87 -2.17
CA ASP A 53 17.30 10.90 -3.13
C ASP A 53 16.86 9.44 -2.96
N LYS A 54 15.81 9.17 -2.17
CA LYS A 54 15.27 7.82 -1.94
C LYS A 54 13.78 7.76 -2.27
N PRO A 55 13.41 7.86 -3.56
CA PRO A 55 12.02 8.05 -3.96
C PRO A 55 11.11 6.89 -3.55
N LEU A 56 11.64 5.67 -3.49
CA LEU A 56 10.87 4.50 -3.07
C LEU A 56 10.59 4.52 -1.56
N GLU A 57 11.63 4.74 -0.75
CA GLU A 57 11.52 4.82 0.70
C GLU A 57 10.65 5.99 1.15
N GLU A 58 10.83 7.16 0.51
CA GLU A 58 10.00 8.34 0.69
C GLU A 58 8.53 8.03 0.38
N SER A 59 8.26 7.40 -0.76
CA SER A 59 6.89 7.02 -1.14
C SER A 59 6.27 6.01 -0.16
N ILE A 60 7.05 5.05 0.36
CA ILE A 60 6.57 4.14 1.42
C ILE A 60 6.27 4.91 2.70
N ALA A 61 7.09 5.89 3.08
CA ALA A 61 6.86 6.74 4.25
C ALA A 61 5.58 7.59 4.08
N LEU A 62 5.36 8.18 2.91
CA LEU A 62 4.14 8.91 2.57
C LEU A 62 2.90 8.02 2.63
N ILE A 63 2.96 6.79 2.12
CA ILE A 63 1.86 5.83 2.28
C ILE A 63 1.61 5.58 3.77
N ARG A 64 2.65 5.32 4.58
CA ARG A 64 2.48 5.06 6.01
C ARG A 64 1.84 6.22 6.75
N ALA A 65 2.26 7.45 6.45
CA ALA A 65 1.66 8.65 7.00
C ALA A 65 0.20 8.80 6.57
N THR A 66 -0.11 8.59 5.29
CA THR A 66 -1.48 8.56 4.77
C THR A 66 -2.32 7.56 5.55
N LEU A 67 -1.83 6.32 5.69
CA LEU A 67 -2.52 5.28 6.43
C LEU A 67 -2.81 5.70 7.87
N GLU A 68 -1.83 6.30 8.56
CA GLU A 68 -1.98 6.78 9.94
C GLU A 68 -3.01 7.91 10.05
N LEU A 69 -2.99 8.89 9.13
CA LEU A 69 -3.96 9.99 9.06
C LEU A 69 -5.41 9.48 8.91
N TYR A 70 -5.60 8.40 8.15
CA TYR A 70 -6.92 7.77 7.97
C TYR A 70 -7.19 6.65 8.99
N GLY A 71 -6.40 6.57 10.06
CA GLY A 71 -6.63 5.72 11.23
C GLY A 71 -6.27 4.24 11.02
N CYS A 72 -5.46 3.91 10.03
CA CYS A 72 -4.83 2.60 9.90
C CYS A 72 -3.53 2.54 10.70
N ASN A 73 -3.34 1.51 11.53
CA ASN A 73 -2.02 1.24 12.10
C ASN A 73 -1.11 0.64 11.02
N SER A 74 -0.36 1.51 10.33
CA SER A 74 0.44 1.18 9.16
C SER A 74 1.52 0.11 9.43
N ARG A 75 2.17 0.17 10.60
CA ARG A 75 3.35 -0.65 10.93
C ARG A 75 3.05 -2.15 11.04
N ASN A 76 1.86 -2.50 11.52
CA ASN A 76 1.47 -3.90 11.75
C ASN A 76 0.42 -4.40 10.74
N ALA A 77 -0.34 -3.51 10.12
CA ALA A 77 -1.42 -3.91 9.22
C ALA A 77 -0.95 -4.15 7.78
N ILE A 78 0.09 -3.42 7.34
CA ILE A 78 0.51 -3.37 5.94
C ILE A 78 1.94 -3.88 5.77
N ASN A 79 2.13 -4.77 4.81
CA ASN A 79 3.41 -5.33 4.43
C ASN A 79 3.68 -5.00 2.96
N PHE A 80 4.73 -4.21 2.71
CA PHE A 80 5.16 -3.78 1.37
C PHE A 80 6.14 -4.75 0.70
N SER A 81 6.42 -5.91 1.32
CA SER A 81 7.30 -6.96 0.77
C SER A 81 6.52 -8.17 0.21
N LYS A 82 5.22 -8.25 0.50
CA LYS A 82 4.36 -9.38 0.14
C LYS A 82 3.05 -8.91 -0.47
N THR A 83 2.51 -9.68 -1.40
CA THR A 83 1.17 -9.57 -1.97
C THR A 83 0.41 -10.88 -1.73
N PRO A 84 -0.90 -10.94 -1.98
CA PRO A 84 -1.62 -12.20 -1.97
C PRO A 84 -1.02 -13.25 -2.92
N SER A 85 -0.43 -12.82 -4.04
CA SER A 85 0.15 -13.70 -5.08
C SER A 85 1.65 -13.97 -4.92
N GLY A 86 2.34 -13.36 -3.96
CA GLY A 86 3.76 -13.61 -3.73
C GLY A 86 4.56 -12.40 -3.23
N ARG A 87 5.68 -12.11 -3.88
CA ARG A 87 6.56 -11.00 -3.52
C ARG A 87 6.05 -9.70 -4.13
N ALA A 88 5.96 -8.65 -3.31
CA ALA A 88 5.58 -7.33 -3.77
C ALA A 88 6.63 -6.74 -4.70
N LYS A 89 6.13 -6.04 -5.72
CA LYS A 89 6.91 -5.24 -6.66
C LYS A 89 6.66 -3.78 -6.38
N SER A 90 7.73 -3.00 -6.38
CA SER A 90 7.64 -1.55 -6.27
C SER A 90 8.65 -0.93 -7.22
N ARG A 91 8.28 0.20 -7.82
CA ARG A 91 9.14 0.91 -8.77
C ARG A 91 8.79 2.40 -8.76
N CYS A 92 9.81 3.23 -8.79
CA CYS A 92 9.70 4.64 -9.07
C CYS A 92 10.31 4.93 -10.45
N LEU A 93 9.70 5.86 -11.18
CA LEU A 93 10.15 6.29 -12.49
C LEU A 93 9.92 7.80 -12.64
N GLU A 94 10.92 8.51 -13.15
CA GLU A 94 10.72 9.85 -13.69
C GLU A 94 9.90 9.77 -14.97
N LEU A 95 8.75 10.43 -14.98
CA LEU A 95 7.91 10.52 -16.17
C LEU A 95 8.51 11.50 -17.19
N VAL A 96 9.22 12.52 -16.71
CA VAL A 96 9.96 13.49 -17.52
C VAL A 96 11.42 13.46 -17.08
N PRO A 97 12.34 12.92 -17.92
CA PRO A 97 13.73 12.76 -17.53
C PRO A 97 14.39 14.06 -17.06
N GLY A 98 15.09 14.00 -15.92
CA GLY A 98 15.80 15.13 -15.34
C GLY A 98 14.88 16.14 -14.64
N GLN A 99 13.63 15.77 -14.38
CA GLN A 99 12.69 16.55 -13.58
C GLN A 99 12.28 15.72 -12.37
N ASP A 100 12.92 15.95 -11.22
CA ASP A 100 12.73 15.16 -10.00
C ASP A 100 11.26 15.18 -9.51
N TYR A 101 10.57 16.29 -9.72
CA TYR A 101 9.14 16.45 -9.40
C TYR A 101 8.22 15.62 -10.31
N SER A 102 8.72 15.07 -11.42
CA SER A 102 7.97 14.16 -12.29
C SER A 102 8.02 12.70 -11.83
N MET A 103 8.65 12.44 -10.69
CA MET A 103 8.74 11.11 -10.10
C MET A 103 7.35 10.55 -9.80
N SER A 104 7.10 9.36 -10.32
CA SER A 104 5.90 8.58 -10.03
C SER A 104 6.28 7.21 -9.51
N CYS A 105 5.70 6.80 -8.39
CA CYS A 105 5.97 5.51 -7.77
C CYS A 105 4.74 4.61 -7.80
N TYR A 106 4.96 3.34 -8.14
CA TYR A 106 4.02 2.24 -7.98
C TYR A 106 4.53 1.32 -6.86
N ILE A 107 3.70 1.04 -5.87
CA ILE A 107 4.08 0.26 -4.68
C ILE A 107 3.01 -0.79 -4.39
N GLU A 108 3.39 -2.06 -4.41
CA GLU A 108 2.53 -3.17 -3.99
C GLU A 108 2.61 -3.44 -2.50
N SER A 109 1.52 -3.97 -1.95
CA SER A 109 1.42 -4.41 -0.57
C SER A 109 0.52 -5.64 -0.44
N ASN A 110 0.38 -6.13 0.78
CA ASN A 110 -0.54 -7.21 1.10
C ASN A 110 -2.02 -6.79 0.99
N ILE A 111 -2.35 -5.50 0.90
CA ILE A 111 -3.74 -5.00 0.86
C ILE A 111 -4.17 -4.39 -0.48
N GLY A 112 -3.23 -4.20 -1.39
CA GLY A 112 -3.48 -3.55 -2.67
C GLY A 112 -2.20 -2.93 -3.20
N PHE A 113 -2.36 -1.98 -4.10
CA PHE A 113 -1.28 -1.21 -4.68
C PHE A 113 -1.55 0.28 -4.55
N PHE A 114 -0.47 1.05 -4.58
CA PHE A 114 -0.47 2.48 -4.42
C PHE A 114 0.25 3.13 -5.60
N PHE A 115 -0.32 4.22 -6.10
CA PHE A 115 0.36 5.16 -7.01
C PHE A 115 0.60 6.46 -6.29
N ILE A 116 1.81 7.00 -6.42
CA ILE A 116 2.25 8.19 -5.71
C ILE A 116 2.87 9.15 -6.71
N THR A 117 2.42 10.39 -6.64
CA THR A 117 3.00 11.53 -7.37
C THR A 117 3.11 12.70 -6.40
N LYS A 118 4.04 13.61 -6.67
CA LYS A 118 4.22 14.85 -5.90
C LYS A 118 3.99 16.03 -6.82
N ASP A 119 3.51 17.14 -6.28
CA ASP A 119 3.58 18.42 -6.98
C ASP A 119 4.88 19.16 -6.70
N LEU A 120 5.02 20.32 -7.32
CA LEU A 120 6.19 21.21 -7.19
C LEU A 120 6.23 21.95 -5.84
N GLN A 121 5.18 21.87 -5.04
CA GLN A 121 5.07 22.56 -3.78
C GLN A 121 5.32 21.55 -2.67
N THR A 122 4.27 21.19 -1.96
CA THR A 122 4.35 20.42 -0.73
C THR A 122 3.29 19.32 -0.70
N ASP A 123 2.59 19.04 -1.79
CA ASP A 123 1.54 18.02 -1.79
C ASP A 123 1.97 16.72 -2.45
N ALA A 124 1.69 15.61 -1.77
CA ALA A 124 1.71 14.27 -2.33
C ALA A 124 0.30 13.79 -2.63
N PHE A 125 0.13 13.16 -3.79
CA PHE A 125 -1.10 12.50 -4.21
C PHE A 125 -0.90 11.00 -4.21
N ILE A 126 -1.68 10.30 -3.38
CA ILE A 126 -1.62 8.85 -3.20
C ILE A 126 -2.94 8.26 -3.69
N ILE A 127 -2.89 7.38 -4.68
CA ILE A 127 -4.03 6.58 -5.12
C ILE A 127 -3.86 5.17 -4.60
N TYR A 128 -4.77 4.72 -3.74
CA TYR A 128 -4.86 3.33 -3.31
C TYR A 128 -5.87 2.58 -4.18
N SER A 129 -5.54 1.35 -4.54
CA SER A 129 -6.46 0.39 -5.16
C SER A 129 -6.34 -0.96 -4.48
N ARG A 130 -7.46 -1.56 -4.10
CA ARG A 130 -7.48 -2.92 -3.52
C ARG A 130 -7.11 -3.98 -4.57
N TRP A 131 -6.58 -5.10 -4.10
CA TRP A 131 -6.55 -6.31 -4.93
C TRP A 131 -7.98 -6.80 -5.20
N ASP A 132 -8.18 -7.37 -6.38
CA ASP A 132 -9.40 -8.12 -6.73
C ASP A 132 -9.50 -9.43 -5.94
#